data_AF-A0A957E4R5-F1
#
_entry.id   AF-A0A957E4R5-F1
#
_cell.length_a   1.000
_cell.length_b   1.000
_cell.length_c   1.000
_cell.angle_alpha   90.00
_cell.angle_beta   90.00
_cell.angle_gamma   90.00
#
_symmetry.space_group_name_H-M   'P 1'
#
loop_
_entity.id
_entity.type
_entity.pdbx_description
1 polymer ?
#
loop_
_entity_poly.entity_id
_entity_poly.type
_entity_poly.pdbx_seq_one_letter_code
_entity_poly.pdbx_strand_id
1 'polypeptide(L)' 'MFLHVTDAKYEKGYQLKLKFNNGAEGIVDLETELYREIFEPLKDTELFRHFTLTIRH' A
#
# COMPACT_ATOMS: atom_id res chain seq x y z
N MET A 1 11.83 5.01 -19.07
CA MET A 1 11.57 5.26 -17.63
C MET A 1 10.41 4.37 -17.20
N PHE A 2 10.56 3.64 -16.10
CA PHE A 2 9.50 2.80 -15.53
C PHE A 2 8.77 3.57 -14.42
N LEU A 3 7.43 3.53 -14.44
CA LEU A 3 6.60 4.11 -13.39
C LEU A 3 6.75 3.28 -12.11
N HIS A 4 7.10 3.92 -11.00
CA HIS A 4 7.23 3.24 -9.70
C HIS A 4 6.86 4.17 -8.56
N VAL A 5 6.49 3.56 -7.43
CA VAL A 5 6.15 4.26 -6.18
C VAL A 5 7.45 4.74 -5.52
N THR A 6 7.46 6.01 -5.11
CA THR A 6 8.59 6.65 -4.42
C THR A 6 8.30 6.93 -2.95
N ASP A 7 7.03 7.04 -2.57
CA ASP A 7 6.59 7.24 -1.18
C ASP A 7 5.24 6.56 -0.97
N ALA A 8 5.01 6.03 0.24
CA ALA A 8 3.77 5.41 0.63
C ALA A 8 3.50 5.67 2.12
N LYS A 9 2.26 6.05 2.45
CA LYS A 9 1.82 6.35 3.82
C LYS A 9 0.51 5.66 4.14
N TYR A 10 0.38 5.17 5.36
CA TYR A 10 -0.90 4.72 5.88
C TYR A 10 -1.84 5.92 6.03
N GLU A 11 -3.05 5.81 5.49
CA GLU A 11 -4.08 6.86 5.61
C GLU A 11 -5.12 6.47 6.66
N LYS A 12 -5.84 5.37 6.43
CA LYS A 12 -6.86 4.81 7.34
C LYS A 12 -7.32 3.43 6.86
N GLY A 13 -7.83 2.58 7.74
CA GLY A 13 -8.39 1.27 7.35
C GLY A 13 -7.39 0.46 6.53
N TYR A 14 -7.74 0.13 5.29
CA TYR A 14 -6.85 -0.52 4.32
C TYR A 14 -6.36 0.42 3.21
N GLN A 15 -6.39 1.73 3.47
CA GLN A 15 -6.03 2.77 2.53
C GLN A 15 -4.60 3.25 2.69
N LEU A 16 -3.90 3.33 1.57
CA LEU A 16 -2.55 3.88 1.47
C LEU A 16 -2.54 5.10 0.55
N LYS A 17 -1.87 6.16 0.96
CA LYS A 17 -1.51 7.27 0.08
C LYS A 17 -0.18 6.96 -0.61
N LEU A 18 -0.17 6.92 -1.93
CA LEU A 18 0.99 6.62 -2.76
C LEU A 18 1.44 7.86 -3.54
N LYS A 19 2.76 7.96 -3.75
CA LYS A 19 3.38 8.92 -4.67
C LYS A 19 4.23 8.19 -5.70
N PHE A 20 4.12 8.61 -6.95
CA PHE A 20 4.86 8.04 -8.07
C PHE A 20 6.00 8.95 -8.52
N ASN A 21 7.00 8.36 -9.20
CA ASN A 21 8.17 9.08 -9.73
C ASN A 21 7.85 10.11 -10.83
N ASN A 22 6.62 10.14 -11.34
CA ASN A 22 6.14 11.15 -12.28
C ASN A 22 5.42 12.33 -11.58
N GLY A 23 5.42 12.37 -10.24
CA GLY A 23 4.75 13.39 -9.45
C GLY A 23 3.26 13.14 -9.18
N ALA A 24 2.65 12.09 -9.76
CA ALA A 24 1.28 11.72 -9.45
C ALA A 24 1.15 11.19 -8.01
N GLU A 25 0.04 11.49 -7.35
CA GLU A 25 -0.28 11.05 -5.99
C GLU A 25 -1.74 10.61 -5.92
N GLY A 26 -2.05 9.63 -5.07
CA GLY A 26 -3.40 9.13 -4.91
C GLY A 26 -3.59 8.24 -3.69
N ILE A 27 -4.86 8.01 -3.33
CA ILE A 27 -5.24 7.07 -2.27
C ILE A 27 -5.72 5.79 -2.96
N VAL A 28 -5.19 4.65 -2.54
CA VAL A 28 -5.66 3.33 -2.95
C VAL A 28 -6.28 2.62 -1.75
N ASP A 29 -7.40 1.97 -1.95
CA ASP A 29 -8.03 1.08 -0.98
C ASP A 29 -7.69 -0.37 -1.34
N LEU A 30 -7.07 -1.10 -0.41
CA LEU A 30 -6.64 -2.48 -0.61
C LEU A 30 -7.58 -3.50 0.04
N GLU A 31 -8.66 -3.09 0.69
CA GLU A 31 -9.57 -3.98 1.44
C GLU A 31 -10.04 -5.16 0.58
N THR A 32 -10.48 -4.87 -0.64
CA THR A 32 -11.01 -5.90 -1.57
C THR A 32 -9.95 -6.86 -2.08
N GLU A 33 -8.67 -6.50 -1.98
CA GLU A 33 -7.54 -7.33 -2.46
C GLU A 33 -7.08 -8.36 -1.42
N LEU A 34 -7.49 -8.21 -0.15
CA LEU A 34 -7.13 -9.10 0.97
C LEU A 34 -7.99 -10.37 1.05
N TYR A 35 -8.41 -10.92 -0.09
CA TYR A 35 -9.33 -12.06 -0.17
C TYR A 35 -8.66 -13.44 -0.15
N ARG A 36 -7.34 -13.52 -0.36
CA ARG A 36 -6.60 -14.80 -0.40
C ARG A 36 -6.17 -15.20 1.00
N GLU A 37 -6.10 -16.50 1.26
CA GLU A 37 -5.70 -17.06 2.56
C GLU A 37 -4.35 -16.51 3.07
N ILE A 38 -3.40 -16.27 2.16
CA ILE A 38 -2.08 -15.67 2.50
C ILE A 38 -2.17 -14.25 3.07
N PHE A 39 -3.28 -13.54 2.82
CA PHE A 39 -3.53 -12.17 3.28
C PHE A 39 -4.47 -12.11 4.49
N GLU A 40 -4.98 -13.23 4.99
CA GLU A 40 -5.83 -13.25 6.20
C GLU A 40 -5.20 -12.50 7.39
N PRO A 41 -3.88 -12.59 7.67
CA PRO A 41 -3.27 -11.81 8.74
C PRO A 41 -3.40 -10.29 8.53
N LEU A 42 -3.40 -9.84 7.27
CA LEU A 42 -3.49 -8.42 6.93
C LEU A 42 -4.90 -7.84 7.09
N LYS A 43 -5.92 -8.68 7.35
CA LYS A 43 -7.25 -8.22 7.79
C LYS A 43 -7.24 -7.66 9.21
N ASP A 44 -6.15 -7.85 9.94
CA ASP A 44 -5.91 -7.08 11.15
C ASP A 44 -5.33 -5.71 10.76
N THR A 45 -6.07 -4.63 11.01
CA THR A 45 -5.65 -3.27 10.65
C THR A 45 -4.41 -2.81 11.41
N GLU A 46 -4.15 -3.34 12.61
CA GLU A 46 -2.93 -3.03 13.35
C GLU A 46 -1.72 -3.70 12.71
N LEU A 47 -1.85 -4.89 12.13
CA LEU A 47 -0.80 -5.50 11.33
C LEU A 47 -0.62 -4.76 9.99
N PHE A 48 -1.72 -4.41 9.32
CA PHE A 48 -1.69 -3.73 8.02
C PHE A 48 -0.94 -2.39 8.07
N ARG A 49 -1.17 -1.56 9.09
CA ARG A 49 -0.49 -0.26 9.25
C ARG A 49 1.03 -0.36 9.42
N HIS A 50 1.57 -1.53 9.75
CA HIS A 50 3.00 -1.79 9.85
C HIS A 50 3.68 -2.11 8.50
N PHE A 51 3.01 -1.82 7.38
CA PHE A 51 3.58 -1.98 6.05
C PHE A 51 4.90 -1.19 5.87
N THR A 52 5.70 -1.61 4.90
CA THR A 52 6.93 -0.90 4.50
C THR A 52 7.05 -0.90 2.98
N LEU A 53 7.40 0.24 2.40
CA LEU A 53 7.73 0.35 0.99
C LEU A 53 9.12 -0.24 0.74
N THR A 54 9.22 -1.32 -0.04
CA THR A 54 10.49 -1.89 -0.48
C THR A 54 10.70 -1.60 -1.95
N ILE A 55 11.72 -0.81 -2.28
CA ILE A 55 12.13 -0.57 -3.68
C ILE A 55 13.32 -1.50 -3.96
N ARG A 56 13.19 -2.34 -4.99
CA ARG A 56 14.29 -3.18 -5.50
C ARG A 56 14.73 -2.64 -6.86
N HIS A 57 16.02 -2.33 -6.97
CA HIS A 57 16.68 -1.88 -8.19
C HIS A 57 17.17 -3.05 -9.03
#